data_AF-A0A1W9P2S6-F1
#
_entry.id   AF-A0A1W9P2S6-F1
#
_cell.length_a   1.000
_cell.length_b   1.000
_cell.length_c   1.000
_cell.angle_alpha   90.00
_cell.angle_beta   90.00
_cell.angle_gamma   90.00
#
_symmetry.space_group_name_H-M   'P 1'
#
loop_
_entity.id
_entity.type
_entity.pdbx_description
1 polymer ?
#
loop_
_entity_poly.entity_id
_entity_poly.type
_entity_poly.pdbx_seq_one_letter_code
_entity_poly.pdbx_strand_id
1 'polypeptide(L)'
;MGIAPTAIIVVFLMNFIQAIEAFQGTLFGISFISIFSSIKIIASMLWGFSFWWLILVAILSAHYLKTKDHSFMFGWWVYTFPLEVFTVAAGLLAGCIATHFLHGMLITLNTLVVIVWVVVVLGTIKWLGSGVFLNPQH
;
A
#
# COMPACT_ATOMS: atom_id res chain seq x y z
N MET A 1 -11.19 -3.91 -8.18
CA MET A 1 -9.98 -3.16 -8.53
C MET A 1 -8.79 -4.03 -8.17
N GLY A 2 -7.98 -4.43 -9.16
CA GLY A 2 -6.88 -5.38 -8.93
C GLY A 2 -5.84 -4.78 -7.98
N ILE A 3 -5.22 -5.57 -7.13
CA ILE A 3 -4.08 -5.12 -6.33
C ILE A 3 -2.93 -4.86 -7.29
N ALA A 4 -2.17 -3.77 -7.18
CA ALA A 4 -0.87 -3.68 -7.86
C ALA A 4 0.06 -4.75 -7.25
N PRO A 5 0.30 -5.89 -7.93
CA PRO A 5 1.07 -6.98 -7.34
C PRO A 5 2.51 -6.54 -7.04
N THR A 6 2.95 -5.49 -7.73
CA THR A 6 4.29 -4.92 -7.64
C THR A 6 4.61 -4.33 -6.26
N ALA A 7 3.66 -3.71 -5.57
CA ALA A 7 3.91 -3.15 -4.22
C ALA A 7 4.15 -4.26 -3.20
N ILE A 8 3.37 -5.34 -3.30
CA ILE A 8 3.56 -6.56 -2.49
C ILE A 8 4.95 -7.14 -2.74
N ILE A 9 5.37 -7.24 -4.00
CA ILE A 9 6.71 -7.75 -4.35
C ILE A 9 7.80 -6.88 -3.72
N VAL A 10 7.65 -5.54 -3.74
CA VAL A 10 8.60 -4.63 -3.08
C VAL A 10 8.70 -4.93 -1.59
N VAL A 11 7.56 -5.10 -0.89
CA VAL A 11 7.54 -5.45 0.54
C VAL A 11 8.29 -6.75 0.79
N PHE A 12 8.04 -7.80 -0.01
CA PHE A 12 8.73 -9.08 0.11
C PHE A 12 10.24 -8.95 -0.10
N LEU A 13 10.68 -8.24 -1.15
CA LEU A 13 12.09 -8.04 -1.46
C LEU A 13 12.82 -7.27 -0.35
N MET A 14 12.19 -6.24 0.21
CA MET A 14 12.79 -5.45 1.29
C MET A 14 12.85 -6.23 2.61
N ASN A 15 11.79 -6.98 2.95
CA ASN A 15 11.80 -7.85 4.12
C ASN A 15 12.82 -8.98 3.99
N PHE A 16 13.03 -9.49 2.77
CA PHE A 16 14.08 -10.47 2.51
C PHE A 16 15.47 -9.91 2.80
N ILE A 17 15.80 -8.70 2.32
CA ILE A 17 17.08 -8.05 2.65
C ILE A 17 17.23 -7.89 4.16
N GLN A 18 16.23 -7.34 4.84
CA GLN A 18 16.29 -7.11 6.29
C GLN A 18 16.46 -8.41 7.09
N ALA A 19 15.78 -9.47 6.67
CA ALA A 19 15.93 -10.79 7.30
C ALA A 19 17.37 -11.30 7.17
N ILE A 20 18.00 -11.17 5.99
CA ILE A 20 19.38 -11.63 5.79
C ILE A 20 20.40 -10.71 6.50
N GLU A 21 20.15 -9.40 6.55
CA GLU A 21 20.97 -8.45 7.32
C GLU A 21 20.95 -8.81 8.82
N ALA A 22 19.82 -9.26 9.36
CA ALA A 22 19.73 -9.75 10.74
C ALA A 22 20.61 -11.00 11.01
N PHE A 23 20.92 -11.79 9.97
CA PHE A 23 21.88 -12.91 10.02
C PHE A 23 23.30 -12.50 9.60
N GLN A 24 23.68 -11.22 9.77
CA GLN A 24 25.01 -10.70 9.39
C GLN A 24 25.34 -10.89 7.91
N GLY A 25 24.33 -10.93 7.03
CA GLY A 25 24.53 -11.00 5.59
C GLY A 25 24.83 -12.39 5.03
N THR A 26 24.84 -13.43 5.89
CA THR A 26 25.18 -14.79 5.52
C THR A 26 24.06 -15.74 5.95
N LEU A 27 23.59 -16.58 5.03
CA LEU A 27 22.60 -17.62 5.32
C LEU A 27 23.16 -18.97 4.87
N PHE A 28 23.22 -19.96 5.78
CA PHE A 28 23.81 -21.29 5.50
C PHE A 28 25.25 -21.25 4.94
N GLY A 29 26.05 -20.25 5.35
CA GLY A 29 27.42 -20.06 4.85
C GLY A 29 27.52 -19.39 3.47
N ILE A 30 26.39 -19.01 2.86
CA ILE A 30 26.33 -18.28 1.59
C ILE A 30 26.16 -16.78 1.89
N SER A 31 27.05 -15.94 1.34
CA SER A 31 26.95 -14.48 1.44
C SER A 31 26.01 -13.93 0.37
N PHE A 32 25.03 -13.13 0.80
CA PHE A 32 24.04 -12.49 -0.08
C PHE A 32 24.28 -10.98 -0.26
N ILE A 33 25.35 -10.45 0.33
CA ILE A 33 25.65 -9.01 0.28
C ILE A 33 25.67 -8.47 -1.16
N SER A 34 26.23 -9.24 -2.09
CA SER A 34 26.42 -8.80 -3.49
C SER A 34 25.10 -8.58 -4.23
N ILE A 35 24.03 -9.29 -3.87
CA ILE A 35 22.73 -9.16 -4.57
C ILE A 35 21.82 -8.08 -3.98
N PHE A 36 22.14 -7.57 -2.78
CA PHE A 36 21.29 -6.56 -2.12
C PHE A 36 21.16 -5.29 -2.96
N SER A 37 22.24 -4.84 -3.60
CA SER A 37 22.20 -3.66 -4.48
C SER A 37 21.23 -3.85 -5.64
N SER A 38 21.32 -4.99 -6.33
CA SER A 38 20.42 -5.34 -7.44
C SER A 38 18.96 -5.42 -6.99
N ILE A 39 18.69 -6.01 -5.83
CA ILE A 39 17.33 -6.09 -5.27
C ILE A 39 16.78 -4.69 -4.97
N LYS A 40 17.58 -3.79 -4.37
CA LYS A 40 17.17 -2.40 -4.08
C LYS A 40 16.81 -1.64 -5.36
N ILE A 41 17.58 -1.82 -6.43
CA ILE A 41 17.29 -1.20 -7.74
C ILE A 41 15.96 -1.74 -8.31
N ILE A 42 15.79 -3.06 -8.35
CA ILE A 42 14.56 -3.70 -8.86
C ILE A 42 13.34 -3.26 -8.05
N ALA A 43 13.46 -3.25 -6.72
CA ALA A 43 12.39 -2.82 -5.84
C ALA A 43 12.02 -1.35 -6.07
N SER A 44 13.01 -0.48 -6.33
CA SER A 44 12.75 0.93 -6.64
C SER A 44 11.97 1.10 -7.94
N MET A 45 12.31 0.31 -8.98
CA MET A 45 11.57 0.31 -10.26
C MET A 45 10.13 -0.19 -10.08
N LEU A 46 9.96 -1.31 -9.37
CA LEU A 46 8.64 -1.87 -9.09
C LEU A 46 7.77 -0.91 -8.27
N TRP A 47 8.36 -0.23 -7.29
CA TRP A 47 7.68 0.80 -6.51
C TRP A 47 7.25 1.98 -7.38
N GLY A 48 8.12 2.44 -8.30
CA GLY A 48 7.76 3.49 -9.26
C GLY A 48 6.58 3.11 -10.16
N PHE A 49 6.53 1.85 -10.59
CA PHE A 49 5.37 1.33 -11.33
C PHE A 49 4.11 1.26 -10.46
N SER A 50 4.21 0.82 -9.19
CA SER A 50 3.10 0.85 -8.24
C SER A 50 2.57 2.26 -8.01
N PHE A 51 3.45 3.27 -7.95
CA PHE A 51 3.09 4.66 -7.78
C PHE A 51 2.27 5.18 -8.96
N TRP A 52 2.74 4.94 -10.18
CA TRP A 52 1.99 5.26 -11.40
C TRP A 52 0.62 4.59 -11.42
N TRP A 53 0.57 3.30 -11.08
CA TRP A 53 -0.68 2.55 -11.04
C TRP A 53 -1.66 3.11 -9.99
N LEU A 54 -1.18 3.52 -8.81
CA LEU A 54 -2.02 4.13 -7.78
C LEU A 54 -2.63 5.45 -8.24
N ILE A 55 -1.88 6.26 -9.00
CA ILE A 55 -2.42 7.50 -9.58
C ILE A 55 -3.60 7.18 -10.49
N LEU A 56 -3.50 6.16 -11.34
CA LEU A 56 -4.60 5.74 -12.21
C LEU A 56 -5.82 5.28 -11.40
N VAL A 57 -5.61 4.48 -10.35
CA VAL A 57 -6.70 4.04 -9.48
C VAL A 57 -7.34 5.20 -8.74
N ALA A 58 -6.55 6.16 -8.25
CA ALA A 58 -7.07 7.35 -7.58
C ALA A 58 -7.93 8.20 -8.53
N ILE A 59 -7.45 8.45 -9.76
CA ILE A 59 -8.20 9.19 -10.79
C ILE A 59 -9.51 8.48 -11.13
N LEU A 60 -9.44 7.16 -11.36
CA LEU A 60 -10.62 6.37 -11.70
C LEU A 60 -11.63 6.35 -10.55
N SER A 61 -11.16 6.12 -9.32
CA SER A 61 -12.01 6.12 -8.13
C SER A 61 -12.69 7.47 -7.94
N ALA A 62 -11.95 8.58 -8.04
CA ALA A 62 -12.52 9.93 -7.95
C ALA A 62 -13.57 10.19 -9.04
N HIS A 63 -13.34 9.73 -10.27
CA HIS A 63 -14.29 9.83 -11.36
C HIS A 63 -15.59 9.04 -11.07
N TYR A 64 -15.47 7.81 -10.61
CA TYR A 64 -16.63 6.96 -10.28
C TYR A 64 -17.44 7.51 -9.11
N LEU A 65 -16.77 8.02 -8.07
CA LEU A 65 -17.43 8.63 -6.91
C LEU A 65 -18.19 9.90 -7.26
N LYS A 66 -17.75 10.65 -8.28
CA LYS A 66 -18.43 11.87 -8.72
C LYS A 66 -19.60 11.61 -9.66
N THR A 67 -19.59 10.49 -10.38
CA THR A 67 -20.56 10.22 -11.47
C THR A 67 -21.67 9.26 -11.10
N LYS A 68 -21.52 8.46 -10.04
CA LYS A 68 -22.51 7.45 -9.64
C LYS A 68 -22.85 7.59 -8.17
N ASP A 69 -24.15 7.68 -7.86
CA ASP A 69 -24.67 7.54 -6.50
C ASP A 69 -24.34 6.14 -5.97
N HIS A 70 -23.23 6.02 -5.24
CA HIS A 70 -22.87 4.78 -4.56
C HIS A 70 -23.32 4.87 -3.12
N SER A 71 -24.29 4.03 -2.76
CA SER A 71 -24.57 3.74 -1.35
C SER A 71 -23.28 3.23 -0.70
N PHE A 72 -22.92 3.80 0.46
CA PHE A 72 -21.74 3.37 1.19
C PHE A 72 -21.94 1.91 1.65
N MET A 73 -21.14 1.00 1.10
CA MET A 73 -21.20 -0.44 1.37
C MET A 73 -19.89 -0.93 2.01
N PHE A 74 -19.88 -2.13 2.60
CA PHE A 74 -18.64 -2.71 3.14
C PHE A 74 -17.49 -2.83 2.11
N GLY A 75 -17.82 -2.84 0.80
CA GLY A 75 -16.84 -2.88 -0.29
C GLY A 75 -15.83 -1.72 -0.32
N TRP A 76 -16.05 -0.66 0.46
CA TRP A 76 -15.10 0.46 0.56
C TRP A 76 -13.74 0.08 1.18
N TRP A 77 -13.69 -1.00 1.97
CA TRP A 77 -12.43 -1.56 2.48
C TRP A 77 -11.48 -2.06 1.39
N VAL A 78 -11.99 -2.36 0.19
CA VAL A 78 -11.16 -2.83 -0.93
C VAL A 78 -10.25 -1.70 -1.47
N TYR A 79 -10.60 -0.43 -1.25
CA TYR A 79 -9.80 0.71 -1.70
C TYR A 79 -8.68 1.07 -0.72
N THR A 80 -8.82 0.71 0.56
CA THR A 80 -7.82 1.04 1.58
C THR A 80 -6.61 0.13 1.45
N PHE A 81 -6.82 -1.18 1.24
CA PHE A 81 -5.74 -2.17 1.21
C PHE A 81 -4.60 -1.88 0.20
N PRO A 82 -4.85 -1.53 -1.08
CA PRO A 82 -3.77 -1.21 -2.01
C PRO A 82 -2.97 0.03 -1.60
N LEU A 83 -3.62 1.02 -0.99
CA LEU A 83 -2.98 2.24 -0.48
C LEU A 83 -2.08 1.91 0.72
N GLU A 84 -2.54 1.07 1.64
CA GLU A 84 -1.76 0.59 2.79
C GLU A 84 -0.47 -0.11 2.34
N VAL A 85 -0.60 -1.11 1.47
CA VAL A 85 0.54 -1.93 1.01
C VAL A 85 1.57 -1.05 0.31
N PHE A 86 1.13 -0.09 -0.50
CA PHE A 86 2.04 0.86 -1.13
C PHE A 86 2.74 1.78 -0.13
N THR A 87 2.04 2.23 0.90
CA THR A 87 2.62 3.06 1.98
C THR A 87 3.70 2.28 2.74
N VAL A 88 3.45 1.00 3.04
CA VAL A 88 4.45 0.10 3.64
C VAL A 88 5.65 -0.09 2.71
N ALA A 89 5.42 -0.33 1.42
CA ALA A 89 6.49 -0.45 0.43
C ALA A 89 7.37 0.82 0.36
N ALA A 90 6.74 2.01 0.38
CA ALA A 90 7.43 3.29 0.44
C ALA A 90 8.27 3.44 1.72
N GLY A 91 7.74 2.99 2.86
CA GLY A 91 8.43 3.04 4.14
C GLY A 91 9.68 2.17 4.19
N LEU A 92 9.57 0.93 3.69
CA LEU A 92 10.70 0.02 3.61
C LEU A 92 11.80 0.54 2.67
N LEU A 93 11.42 1.13 1.53
CA LEU A 93 12.39 1.76 0.61
C LEU A 93 13.02 3.03 1.20
N ALA A 94 12.25 3.86 1.92
CA ALA A 94 12.77 5.04 2.60
C ALA A 94 13.85 4.67 3.62
N GLY A 95 13.65 3.59 4.37
CA GLY A 95 14.65 3.06 5.31
C GLY A 95 15.95 2.57 4.66
N CYS A 96 15.88 2.08 3.41
CA CYS A 96 17.06 1.54 2.71
C CYS A 96 17.83 2.58 1.87
N ILE A 97 17.12 3.52 1.24
CA ILE A 97 17.70 4.47 0.26
C ILE A 97 17.84 5.88 0.88
N ALA A 98 17.18 6.14 2.01
CA ALA A 98 17.32 7.34 2.85
C ALA A 98 17.28 8.68 2.09
N THR A 99 16.38 8.80 1.10
CA THR A 99 16.20 10.07 0.38
C THR A 99 15.12 10.92 1.02
N HIS A 100 15.37 12.23 1.13
CA HIS A 100 14.38 13.20 1.64
C HIS A 100 13.04 13.11 0.89
N PHE A 101 13.08 12.82 -0.41
CA PHE A 101 11.89 12.62 -1.23
C PHE A 101 11.02 11.44 -0.75
N LEU A 102 11.62 10.26 -0.54
CA LEU A 102 10.88 9.09 -0.07
C LEU A 102 10.31 9.30 1.34
N HIS A 103 11.04 9.98 2.21
CA HIS A 103 10.54 10.32 3.56
C HIS A 103 9.34 11.28 3.52
N GLY A 104 9.41 12.37 2.74
CA GLY A 104 8.29 13.29 2.59
C GLY A 104 7.05 12.61 2.00
N MET A 105 7.26 11.75 1.01
CA MET A 105 6.18 10.97 0.40
C MET A 105 5.59 9.94 1.36
N LEU A 106 6.40 9.25 2.16
CA LEU A 106 5.92 8.34 3.20
C LEU A 106 5.02 9.06 4.21
N ILE A 107 5.44 10.23 4.70
CA ILE A 107 4.62 11.04 5.63
C ILE A 107 3.28 11.40 4.98
N THR A 108 3.31 11.80 3.71
CA THR A 108 2.11 12.18 2.96
C THR A 108 1.16 11.00 2.77
N LEU A 109 1.68 9.85 2.32
CA LEU A 109 0.92 8.62 2.12
C LEU A 109 0.33 8.10 3.43
N ASN A 110 1.11 8.10 4.51
CA ASN A 110 0.66 7.69 5.83
C ASN A 110 -0.47 8.60 6.36
N THR A 111 -0.36 9.90 6.12
CA THR A 111 -1.43 10.86 6.48
C THR A 111 -2.71 10.58 5.69
N LEU A 112 -2.59 10.31 4.38
CA LEU A 112 -3.74 9.95 3.54
C LEU A 112 -4.39 8.64 3.99
N VAL A 113 -3.58 7.63 4.32
CA VAL A 113 -3.99 6.36 4.90
C VAL A 113 -4.83 6.57 6.15
N VAL A 114 -4.34 7.36 7.11
CA VAL A 114 -5.07 7.65 8.36
C VAL A 114 -6.41 8.34 8.08
N ILE A 115 -6.44 9.32 7.17
CA ILE A 115 -7.68 9.99 6.78
C ILE A 115 -8.68 8.99 6.18
N VAL A 116 -8.22 8.14 5.26
CA VAL A 116 -9.05 7.12 4.61
C VAL A 116 -9.59 6.13 5.65
N TRP A 117 -8.78 5.68 6.60
CA TRP A 117 -9.22 4.85 7.72
C TRP A 117 -10.32 5.50 8.53
N VAL A 118 -10.14 6.75 8.94
CA VAL A 118 -11.14 7.49 9.73
C VAL A 118 -12.46 7.58 8.96
N VAL A 119 -12.42 7.92 7.67
CA VAL A 119 -13.62 8.02 6.82
C VAL A 119 -14.33 6.67 6.71
N VAL A 120 -13.58 5.60 6.42
CA VAL A 120 -14.16 4.26 6.20
C VAL A 120 -14.70 3.67 7.51
N VAL A 121 -14.02 3.86 8.64
CA VAL A 121 -14.49 3.42 9.96
C VAL A 121 -15.77 4.15 10.35
N LEU A 122 -15.82 5.47 10.23
CA LEU A 122 -17.02 6.25 10.55
C LEU A 122 -18.19 5.89 9.62
N GLY A 123 -17.93 5.71 8.33
CA GLY A 123 -18.93 5.24 7.37
C GLY A 123 -19.47 3.85 7.73
N THR A 124 -18.57 2.94 8.12
CA THR A 124 -18.92 1.57 8.55
C THR A 124 -19.78 1.60 9.82
N ILE A 125 -19.43 2.41 10.83
CA ILE A 125 -20.22 2.57 12.06
C ILE A 125 -21.62 3.10 11.74
N LYS A 126 -21.73 4.14 10.90
CA LYS A 126 -23.02 4.70 10.47
C LYS A 126 -23.88 3.67 9.73
N TRP A 127 -23.25 2.88 8.85
CA TRP A 127 -23.93 1.83 8.09
C TRP A 127 -24.39 0.67 8.97
N LEU A 128 -23.60 0.26 9.97
CA LEU A 128 -24.03 -0.72 10.95
C LEU A 128 -25.20 -0.20 11.81
N GLY A 129 -25.14 1.07 12.22
CA GLY A 129 -26.19 1.72 13.01
C GLY A 129 -27.50 1.96 12.27
N SER A 130 -27.49 2.01 10.93
CA SER A 130 -28.71 2.22 10.14
C SER A 130 -29.57 0.97 9.98
N GLY A 131 -29.09 -0.22 10.42
CA GLY A 131 -29.83 -1.48 10.33
C GLY A 131 -30.02 -2.02 8.90
N VAL A 132 -29.54 -1.31 7.88
CA VAL A 132 -29.64 -1.69 6.45
C VAL A 132 -28.93 -3.02 6.17
N PHE A 133 -27.91 -3.36 6.96
CA PHE A 133 -27.24 -4.66 6.89
C PHE A 133 -28.18 -5.87 7.11
N LEU A 134 -29.26 -5.71 7.87
CA LEU A 134 -30.20 -6.79 8.21
C LEU A 134 -31.32 -6.97 7.17
N ASN A 135 -31.45 -6.05 6.21
CA ASN A 135 -32.45 -6.14 5.15
C ASN A 135 -31.72 -6.20 3.80
N PRO A 136 -31.30 -7.40 3.34
CA PRO A 136 -30.69 -7.53 2.03
C PRO A 136 -31.75 -7.14 0.98
N GLN A 137 -31.56 -5.99 0.36
CA GLN A 137 -32.28 -5.63 -0.86
C GLN A 137 -31.77 -6.56 -1.96
N HIS A 138 -32.48 -7.68 -2.12
CA HIS A 138 -32.38 -8.56 -3.28
C HIS A 138 -32.91 -7.83 -4.53
#